data_AF-A0A4Y2T3U1-F1
#
_entry.id   AF-A0A4Y2T3U1-F1
#
_cell.length_a   1.000
_cell.length_b   1.000
_cell.length_c   1.000
_cell.angle_alpha   90.00
_cell.angle_beta   90.00
_cell.angle_gamma   90.00
#
_symmetry.space_group_name_H-M   'P 1'
#
loop_
_entity.id
_entity.type
_entity.pdbx_description
1 polymer ?
#
loop_
_entity_poly.entity_id
_entity_poly.type
_entity_poly.pdbx_seq_one_letter_code
_entity_poly.pdbx_strand_id
1 'polypeptide(L)'
;MTGHIYRDVILEQHVRLFRGAMGAEFLFMDDNARPHRANIVDECLQSEDITRMDWPAYSPNLNPIEHVWDMLGRRIAARQPPPTCLPELRRALLDEWCNIPQDQIDNLILSMPRRLVNSNPSHWPGEMGRAVIIPPEEEELRKEKFKLNQFNLLASDRIALNRTLPDVRAEGCKNKKYAPKLPSTSIVIVFHNEAWSTLLRTIHSVIRMSPKELIEEIILVDDASEK
;
A
#
# COMPACT_ATOMS: atom_id res chain seq x y z
N MET A 1 10.64 11.95 -12.69
CA MET A 1 12.03 11.79 -12.20
C MET A 1 12.66 10.58 -12.87
N THR A 2 13.95 10.60 -13.24
CA THR A 2 14.67 9.44 -13.80
C THR A 2 15.55 8.80 -12.74
N GLY A 3 16.03 7.56 -12.95
CA GLY A 3 16.93 6.88 -12.00
C GLY A 3 18.23 7.66 -11.73
N HIS A 4 18.78 8.32 -12.75
CA HIS A 4 19.95 9.20 -12.61
C HIS A 4 19.66 10.38 -11.67
N ILE A 5 18.53 11.07 -11.88
CA ILE A 5 18.12 12.20 -11.02
C ILE A 5 17.88 11.73 -9.59
N TYR A 6 17.26 10.55 -9.40
CA TYR A 6 17.03 9.99 -8.08
C TYR A 6 18.35 9.67 -7.36
N ARG A 7 19.31 9.04 -8.04
CA ARG A 7 20.65 8.81 -7.49
C ARG A 7 21.32 10.12 -7.09
N ASP A 8 21.44 11.08 -8.02
CA ASP A 8 22.25 12.29 -7.82
C ASP A 8 21.66 13.24 -6.78
N VAL A 9 20.33 13.38 -6.78
CA VAL A 9 19.64 14.39 -5.96
C VAL A 9 19.15 13.80 -4.64
N ILE A 10 18.77 12.52 -4.60
CA ILE A 10 18.23 11.91 -3.39
C ILE A 10 19.28 11.05 -2.70
N LEU A 11 19.85 10.07 -3.39
CA LEU A 11 20.77 9.12 -2.74
C LEU A 11 22.08 9.79 -2.32
N GLU A 12 22.78 10.41 -3.26
CA GLU A 12 24.12 10.97 -3.01
C GLU A 12 24.09 12.20 -2.09
N GLN A 13 23.10 13.07 -2.26
CA GLN A 13 23.02 14.33 -1.50
C GLN A 13 22.35 14.20 -0.14
N HIS A 14 21.45 13.22 0.04
CA HIS A 14 20.66 13.10 1.26
C HIS A 14 20.88 11.76 1.94
N VAL A 15 20.52 10.65 1.30
CA VAL A 15 20.52 9.31 1.94
C VAL A 15 21.90 8.91 2.42
N ARG A 16 22.95 9.18 1.64
CA ARG A 16 24.34 8.93 2.00
C ARG A 16 24.76 9.63 3.29
N LEU A 17 24.34 10.88 3.48
CA LEU A 17 24.64 11.64 4.69
C LEU A 17 23.96 11.02 5.92
N PHE A 18 22.70 10.60 5.78
CA PHE A 18 21.98 9.90 6.85
C PHE A 18 22.59 8.54 7.17
N ARG A 19 23.01 7.77 6.16
CA ARG A 19 23.74 6.50 6.37
C ARG A 19 25.03 6.71 7.18
N GLY A 20 25.78 7.76 6.87
CA GLY A 20 27.00 8.12 7.60
C GLY A 20 26.73 8.50 9.05
N ALA A 21 25.63 9.21 9.32
CA ALA A 21 25.24 9.61 10.67
C ALA A 21 24.66 8.48 11.52
N MET A 22 23.85 7.60 10.92
CA MET A 22 23.10 6.54 11.61
C MET A 22 23.88 5.22 11.75
N GLY A 23 24.96 5.04 10.99
CA GLY A 23 25.79 3.83 11.08
C GLY A 23 25.15 2.60 10.45
N ALA A 24 25.72 1.42 10.73
CA ALA A 24 25.42 0.17 10.01
C ALA A 24 23.97 -0.34 10.17
N GLU A 25 23.22 0.17 11.15
CA GLU A 25 21.82 -0.17 11.38
C GLU A 25 20.84 0.65 10.53
N PHE A 26 21.36 1.56 9.69
CA PHE A 26 20.53 2.34 8.78
C PHE A 26 19.84 1.45 7.74
N LEU A 27 18.51 1.41 7.81
CA LEU A 27 17.67 0.73 6.83
C LEU A 27 16.95 1.76 5.96
N PHE A 28 17.20 1.72 4.66
CA PHE A 28 16.60 2.64 3.70
C PHE A 28 15.28 2.10 3.16
N MET A 29 14.21 2.90 3.14
CA MET A 29 12.91 2.51 2.58
C MET A 29 12.46 3.52 1.51
N ASP A 30 11.99 3.01 0.38
CA ASP A 30 11.31 3.75 -0.69
C ASP A 30 10.06 2.98 -1.18
N ASP A 31 9.32 3.57 -2.13
CA ASP A 31 8.05 3.03 -2.65
C ASP A 31 8.19 2.08 -3.85
N ASN A 32 9.41 1.69 -4.24
CA ASN A 32 9.73 0.94 -5.46
C ASN A 32 9.28 1.58 -6.79
N ALA A 33 9.09 2.91 -6.88
CA ALA A 33 8.80 3.56 -8.15
C ALA A 33 9.88 3.20 -9.21
N ARG A 34 9.50 3.19 -10.50
CA ARG A 34 10.40 2.78 -11.60
C ARG A 34 11.81 3.41 -11.54
N PRO A 35 11.97 4.71 -11.22
CA PRO A 35 13.30 5.31 -11.06
C PRO A 35 14.13 4.69 -9.93
N HIS A 36 13.50 4.28 -8.83
CA HIS A 36 14.14 3.72 -7.62
C HIS A 36 14.63 2.28 -7.83
N ARG A 37 14.12 1.61 -8.87
CA ARG A 37 14.48 0.24 -9.25
C ARG A 37 15.39 0.17 -10.48
N ALA A 38 15.95 1.30 -10.92
CA ALA A 38 16.94 1.31 -11.98
C ALA A 38 18.27 0.72 -11.49
N ASN A 39 18.99 -0.03 -12.33
CA ASN A 39 20.26 -0.66 -11.97
C ASN A 39 21.26 0.31 -11.34
N ILE A 40 21.33 1.54 -11.86
CA ILE A 40 22.23 2.60 -11.35
C ILE A 40 21.94 3.00 -9.90
N VAL A 41 20.70 2.81 -9.45
CA VAL A 41 20.27 3.07 -8.07
C VAL A 41 20.67 1.90 -7.18
N ASP A 42 20.46 0.66 -7.65
CA ASP A 42 20.87 -0.54 -6.92
C ASP A 42 22.40 -0.60 -6.74
N GLU A 43 23.17 -0.26 -7.78
CA GLU A 43 24.64 -0.14 -7.72
C GLU A 43 25.10 0.93 -6.71
N CYS A 44 24.43 2.08 -6.69
CA CYS A 44 24.73 3.16 -5.75
C CYS A 44 24.51 2.71 -4.29
N LEU A 45 23.35 2.11 -3.99
CA LEU A 45 23.03 1.62 -2.66
C LEU A 45 24.05 0.55 -2.19
N GLN A 46 24.45 -0.36 -3.08
CA GLN A 46 25.47 -1.37 -2.78
C GLN A 46 26.84 -0.75 -2.50
N SER A 47 27.25 0.25 -3.29
CA SER A 47 28.56 0.90 -3.14
C SER A 47 28.72 1.67 -1.81
N GLU A 48 27.61 2.15 -1.26
CA GLU A 48 27.56 2.90 0.00
C GLU A 48 27.18 2.01 1.21
N ASP A 49 27.10 0.68 1.01
CA ASP A 49 26.69 -0.28 2.05
C ASP A 49 25.36 0.11 2.71
N ILE A 50 24.39 0.49 1.87
CA ILE A 50 23.03 0.86 2.29
C ILE A 50 22.13 -0.34 2.06
N THR A 51 21.60 -0.91 3.14
CA THR A 51 20.58 -1.95 3.05
C THR A 51 19.24 -1.29 2.74
N ARG A 52 18.62 -1.69 1.62
CA ARG A 52 17.24 -1.31 1.29
C ARG A 52 16.28 -2.32 1.92
N MET A 53 15.23 -1.80 2.55
CA MET A 53 14.12 -2.59 3.08
C MET A 53 13.36 -3.26 1.92
N ASP A 54 13.07 -4.55 2.06
CA ASP A 54 12.14 -5.22 1.16
C ASP A 54 10.73 -4.66 1.38
N TRP A 55 10.23 -3.94 0.38
CA TRP A 55 8.92 -3.31 0.40
C TRP A 55 7.98 -3.91 -0.67
N PRO A 56 6.73 -4.30 -0.34
CA PRO A 56 5.80 -4.83 -1.32
C PRO A 56 5.30 -3.73 -2.28
N ALA A 57 5.32 -4.02 -3.58
CA ALA A 57 4.80 -3.11 -4.60
C ALA A 57 3.29 -2.84 -4.40
N TYR A 58 2.82 -1.65 -4.80
CA TYR A 58 1.41 -1.24 -4.77
C TYR A 58 0.72 -1.37 -3.40
N SER A 59 1.46 -1.09 -2.31
CA SER A 59 0.95 -1.12 -0.93
C SER A 59 0.90 0.29 -0.30
N PRO A 60 0.11 1.24 -0.84
CA PRO A 60 0.07 2.62 -0.36
C PRO A 60 -0.40 2.72 1.11
N ASN A 61 -1.29 1.82 1.53
CA ASN A 61 -1.79 1.75 2.92
C ASN A 61 -0.70 1.37 3.95
N LEU A 62 0.41 0.78 3.48
CA LEU A 62 1.55 0.45 4.31
C LEU A 62 2.57 1.58 4.34
N ASN A 63 2.60 2.44 3.31
CA ASN A 63 3.70 3.38 3.07
C ASN A 63 3.48 4.70 3.86
N PRO A 64 4.29 5.01 4.89
CA PRO A 64 4.21 6.27 5.61
C PRO A 64 4.37 7.48 4.69
N ILE A 65 5.12 7.34 3.58
CA ILE A 65 5.39 8.43 2.63
C ILE A 65 4.08 8.91 1.98
N GLU A 66 3.21 8.00 1.57
CA GLU A 66 1.89 8.34 0.98
C GLU A 66 0.99 9.07 1.99
N HIS A 67 0.99 8.63 3.24
CA HIS A 67 0.22 9.31 4.29
C HIS A 67 0.71 10.72 4.58
N VAL A 68 2.03 10.94 4.50
CA VAL A 68 2.62 12.27 4.65
C VAL A 68 2.28 13.15 3.45
N TRP A 69 2.33 12.60 2.23
CA TRP A 69 1.89 13.33 1.02
C TRP A 69 0.42 13.73 1.08
N ASP A 70 -0.47 12.84 1.50
CA ASP A 70 -1.90 13.16 1.69
C ASP A 70 -2.09 14.27 2.73
N MET A 71 -1.37 14.20 3.86
CA MET A 71 -1.44 15.24 4.89
C MET A 71 -0.98 16.60 4.38
N LEU A 72 0.13 16.65 3.64
CA LEU A 72 0.60 17.87 2.99
C LEU A 72 -0.42 18.38 1.97
N GLY A 73 -0.96 17.51 1.11
CA GLY A 73 -1.96 17.85 0.11
C GLY A 73 -3.19 18.50 0.72
N ARG A 74 -3.73 17.90 1.80
CA ARG A 74 -4.89 18.46 2.53
C ARG A 74 -4.58 19.80 3.17
N ARG A 75 -3.40 19.96 3.78
CA ARG A 75 -2.97 21.23 4.40
C ARG A 75 -2.81 22.34 3.37
N ILE A 76 -2.19 22.05 2.23
CA ILE A 76 -2.06 23.00 1.12
C ILE A 76 -3.42 23.40 0.56
N ALA A 77 -4.33 22.44 0.36
CA ALA A 77 -5.68 22.70 -0.12
C ALA A 77 -6.50 23.58 0.86
N ALA A 78 -6.19 23.53 2.14
CA ALA A 78 -6.85 24.34 3.17
C ALA A 78 -6.30 25.77 3.31
N ARG A 79 -5.18 26.12 2.63
CA ARG A 79 -4.59 27.46 2.75
C ARG A 79 -5.46 28.53 2.09
N GLN A 80 -5.48 29.70 2.72
CA GLN A 80 -6.19 30.90 2.26
C GLN A 80 -5.21 32.08 2.28
N PRO A 81 -4.85 32.68 1.13
CA PRO A 81 -5.21 32.26 -0.24
C PRO A 81 -4.45 30.99 -0.68
N PRO A 82 -4.98 30.24 -1.68
CA PRO A 82 -4.28 29.10 -2.25
C PRO A 82 -3.04 29.56 -3.06
N PRO A 83 -1.97 28.75 -3.11
CA PRO A 83 -0.82 29.07 -3.95
C PRO A 83 -1.21 29.04 -5.42
N THR A 84 -0.83 30.08 -6.16
CA THR A 84 -1.22 30.27 -7.57
C THR A 84 -0.05 30.07 -8.55
N CYS A 85 1.18 30.02 -8.04
CA CYS A 85 2.38 29.79 -8.84
C CYS A 85 3.36 28.84 -8.15
N LEU A 86 4.32 28.31 -8.92
CA LEU A 86 5.32 27.36 -8.44
C LEU A 86 6.15 27.87 -7.23
N PRO A 87 6.63 29.12 -7.20
CA PRO A 87 7.34 29.64 -6.01
C PRO A 87 6.47 29.69 -4.75
N GLU A 88 5.20 30.09 -4.90
CA GLU A 88 4.24 30.10 -3.79
C GLU A 88 3.95 28.69 -3.29
N LEU A 89 3.72 27.75 -4.20
CA LEU A 89 3.49 26.35 -3.86
C LEU A 89 4.70 25.75 -3.12
N ARG A 90 5.92 26.02 -3.61
CA ARG A 90 7.16 25.55 -2.96
C ARG A 90 7.27 26.09 -1.54
N ARG A 91 7.01 27.39 -1.33
CA ARG A 91 7.04 27.99 0.00
C ARG A 91 5.96 27.41 0.91
N ALA A 92 4.74 27.28 0.41
CA ALA A 92 3.63 26.71 1.16
C ALA A 92 3.92 25.26 1.59
N LEU A 93 4.51 24.44 0.72
CA LEU A 93 4.92 23.07 1.04
C LEU A 93 5.96 23.03 2.16
N LEU A 94 6.96 23.91 2.12
CA LEU A 94 7.97 24.01 3.18
C LEU A 94 7.37 24.46 4.51
N ASP A 95 6.50 25.48 4.49
CA ASP A 95 5.81 25.96 5.68
C ASP A 95 4.95 24.85 6.31
N GLU A 96 4.12 24.16 5.52
CA GLU A 96 3.28 23.08 6.01
C GLU A 96 4.09 21.88 6.49
N TRP A 97 5.21 21.58 5.83
CA TRP A 97 6.14 20.54 6.29
C TRP A 97 6.65 20.84 7.70
N CYS A 98 7.09 22.08 7.95
CA CYS A 98 7.53 22.51 9.27
C CYS A 98 6.40 22.51 10.32
N ASN A 99 5.14 22.62 9.89
CA ASN A 99 3.97 22.61 10.76
C ASN A 99 3.40 21.20 11.01
N ILE A 100 3.94 20.15 10.38
CA ILE A 100 3.57 18.77 10.70
C ILE A 100 4.26 18.41 12.03
N PRO A 101 3.49 18.12 13.10
CA PRO A 101 4.08 17.70 14.36
C PRO A 101 4.83 16.38 14.22
N GLN A 102 6.01 16.28 14.84
CA GLN A 102 6.85 15.08 14.76
C GLN A 102 6.13 13.83 15.27
N ASP A 103 5.24 13.96 16.28
CA ASP A 103 4.44 12.85 16.79
C ASP A 103 3.48 12.29 15.73
N GLN A 104 3.02 13.08 14.77
CA GLN A 104 2.22 12.56 13.66
C GLN A 104 3.07 11.65 12.75
N ILE A 105 4.31 12.05 12.48
CA ILE A 105 5.27 11.24 11.70
C ILE A 105 5.65 9.98 12.47
N ASP A 106 5.96 10.11 13.76
CA ASP A 106 6.34 9.00 14.62
C ASP A 106 5.20 7.99 14.74
N ASN A 107 3.95 8.44 14.90
CA ASN A 107 2.78 7.55 14.93
C ASN A 107 2.58 6.80 13.60
N LEU A 108 2.88 7.42 12.46
CA LEU A 108 2.87 6.74 11.16
C LEU A 108 3.97 5.67 11.10
N ILE A 109 5.19 5.98 11.52
CA ILE A 109 6.29 5.01 11.52
C ILE A 109 6.02 3.85 12.49
N LEU A 110 5.62 4.16 13.74
CA LEU A 110 5.34 3.18 14.79
C LEU A 110 4.10 2.31 14.50
N SER A 111 3.21 2.76 13.64
CA SER A 111 2.09 1.93 13.16
C SER A 111 2.48 0.99 12.02
N MET A 112 3.65 1.13 11.38
CA MET A 112 4.10 0.23 10.31
C MET A 112 4.13 -1.24 10.74
N PRO A 113 4.74 -1.63 11.88
CA PRO A 113 4.67 -3.01 12.34
C PRO A 113 3.23 -3.48 12.56
N ARG A 114 2.34 -2.64 13.13
CA ARG A 114 0.92 -2.99 13.32
C ARG A 114 0.17 -3.20 12.00
N ARG A 115 0.57 -2.52 10.93
CA ARG A 115 0.05 -2.71 9.57
C ARG A 115 0.60 -3.97 8.89
N LEU A 116 1.75 -4.45 9.35
CA LEU A 116 2.39 -5.71 8.94
C LEU A 116 1.96 -6.92 9.80
N VAL A 117 1.27 -6.70 10.93
CA VAL A 117 0.84 -7.77 11.84
C VAL A 117 -0.41 -8.49 11.30
N ASN A 118 -0.43 -9.82 11.43
CA ASN A 118 -1.46 -10.80 10.99
C ASN A 118 -2.92 -10.54 11.46
N SER A 119 -3.19 -9.45 12.17
CA SER A 119 -4.52 -9.09 12.66
C SER A 119 -4.72 -7.59 12.56
N ASN A 120 -5.62 -7.16 11.68
CA ASN A 120 -5.97 -5.76 11.56
C ASN A 120 -6.71 -5.28 12.82
N PRO A 121 -6.58 -4.00 13.20
CA PRO A 121 -7.36 -3.46 14.30
C PRO A 121 -8.85 -3.62 14.05
N SER A 122 -9.57 -4.01 15.09
CA SER A 122 -11.03 -4.17 15.07
C SER A 122 -11.81 -2.87 14.87
N HIS A 123 -11.23 -1.76 14.42
CA HIS A 123 -11.96 -0.56 13.97
C HIS A 123 -11.69 -0.24 12.50
N TRP A 124 -10.85 -1.03 11.83
CA TRP A 124 -10.52 -0.80 10.43
C TRP A 124 -11.72 -1.03 9.50
N PRO A 125 -11.84 -0.24 8.41
CA PRO A 125 -12.87 -0.41 7.41
C PRO A 125 -12.91 -1.84 6.86
N GLY A 126 -14.08 -2.49 6.89
CA GLY A 126 -14.27 -3.82 6.31
C GLY A 126 -13.75 -4.99 7.15
N GLU A 127 -13.09 -4.73 8.28
CA GLU A 127 -12.57 -5.77 9.18
C GLU A 127 -13.72 -6.52 9.86
N MET A 128 -13.59 -7.85 9.95
CA MET A 128 -14.65 -8.76 10.41
C MET A 128 -15.96 -8.58 9.63
N GLY A 129 -15.86 -8.20 8.35
CA GLY A 129 -17.01 -8.02 7.46
C GLY A 129 -17.89 -6.80 7.78
N ARG A 130 -17.42 -5.86 8.61
CA ARG A 130 -18.21 -4.67 8.96
C ARG A 130 -18.39 -3.72 7.77
N ALA A 131 -19.53 -3.04 7.74
CA ALA A 131 -19.83 -2.05 6.73
C ALA A 131 -18.80 -0.91 6.74
N VAL A 132 -18.35 -0.49 5.56
CA VAL A 132 -17.52 0.70 5.38
C VAL A 132 -18.43 1.89 5.22
N ILE A 133 -18.32 2.87 6.13
CA ILE A 133 -19.06 4.12 6.05
C ILE A 133 -18.23 5.13 5.28
N ILE A 134 -18.79 5.65 4.19
CA ILE A 134 -18.20 6.75 3.41
C ILE A 134 -18.80 8.05 3.94
N PRO A 135 -17.96 9.04 4.29
CA PRO A 135 -18.47 10.28 4.84
C PRO A 135 -19.15 11.13 3.75
N PRO A 136 -20.12 11.99 4.09
CA PRO A 136 -20.95 12.71 3.11
C PRO A 136 -20.15 13.56 2.12
N GLU A 137 -19.02 14.11 2.54
CA GLU A 137 -18.11 14.91 1.70
C GLU A 137 -17.53 14.14 0.51
N GLU A 138 -17.49 12.81 0.58
CA GLU A 138 -16.92 11.94 -0.47
C GLU A 138 -17.99 11.23 -1.31
N GLU A 139 -19.26 11.62 -1.16
CA GLU A 139 -20.39 10.98 -1.84
C GLU A 139 -20.32 11.13 -3.37
N GLU A 140 -19.85 12.27 -3.88
CA GLU A 140 -19.66 12.46 -5.33
C GLU A 140 -18.51 11.59 -5.86
N LEU A 141 -17.38 11.51 -5.14
CA LEU A 141 -16.27 10.62 -5.48
C LEU A 141 -16.71 9.15 -5.45
N ARG A 142 -17.56 8.77 -4.49
CA ARG A 142 -18.18 7.43 -4.42
C ARG A 142 -18.98 7.13 -5.68
N LYS A 143 -19.83 8.08 -6.13
CA LYS A 143 -20.64 7.94 -7.36
C LYS A 143 -19.78 7.83 -8.62
N GLU A 144 -18.72 8.63 -8.72
CA GLU A 144 -17.78 8.56 -9.84
C GLU A 144 -17.06 7.22 -9.88
N LYS A 145 -16.48 6.79 -8.75
CA LYS A 145 -15.79 5.50 -8.63
C LYS A 145 -16.72 4.31 -8.85
N PHE A 146 -18.01 4.45 -8.53
CA PHE A 146 -19.02 3.41 -8.81
C PHE A 146 -19.20 3.17 -10.32
N LYS A 147 -19.13 4.21 -11.16
CA LYS A 147 -19.30 4.06 -12.62
C LYS A 147 -18.20 3.22 -13.28
N LEU A 148 -17.01 3.18 -12.69
CA LEU A 148 -15.85 2.50 -13.26
C LEU A 148 -15.95 0.97 -13.22
N ASN A 149 -16.54 0.43 -12.16
CA ASN A 149 -16.53 -1.01 -11.87
C ASN A 149 -17.89 -1.54 -11.36
N GLN A 150 -18.95 -0.72 -11.33
CA GLN A 150 -20.30 -1.06 -10.88
C GLN A 150 -20.39 -1.52 -9.41
N PHE A 151 -19.38 -1.21 -8.60
CA PHE A 151 -19.39 -1.36 -7.15
C PHE A 151 -18.65 -0.19 -6.48
N ASN A 152 -18.78 -0.08 -5.16
CA ASN A 152 -18.13 0.99 -4.39
C ASN A 152 -16.61 0.79 -4.30
N LEU A 153 -15.90 1.16 -5.35
CA LEU A 153 -14.44 1.06 -5.43
C LEU A 153 -13.75 1.92 -4.36
N LEU A 154 -14.32 3.09 -4.01
CA LEU A 154 -13.81 3.92 -2.92
C LEU A 154 -13.78 3.18 -1.58
N ALA A 155 -14.86 2.45 -1.26
CA ALA A 155 -14.89 1.59 -0.08
C ALA A 155 -13.93 0.41 -0.21
N SER A 156 -13.87 -0.23 -1.38
CA SER A 156 -12.98 -1.36 -1.66
C SER A 156 -11.50 -1.02 -1.43
N ASP A 157 -11.06 0.16 -1.86
CA ASP A 157 -9.68 0.64 -1.73
C ASP A 157 -9.29 0.91 -0.27
N ARG A 158 -10.28 1.27 0.57
CA ARG A 158 -10.10 1.49 2.02
C ARG A 158 -10.04 0.20 2.83
N ILE A 159 -10.51 -0.92 2.26
CA ILE A 159 -10.49 -2.22 2.92
C ILE A 159 -9.13 -2.87 2.72
N ALA A 160 -8.48 -3.25 3.83
CA ALA A 160 -7.20 -3.93 3.79
C ALA A 160 -7.25 -5.23 2.95
N LEU A 161 -6.20 -5.49 2.16
CA LEU A 161 -6.07 -6.71 1.36
C LEU A 161 -6.08 -7.97 2.24
N ASN A 162 -5.54 -7.86 3.45
CA ASN A 162 -5.52 -8.88 4.48
C ASN A 162 -6.68 -8.73 5.50
N ARG A 163 -7.84 -8.16 5.15
CA ARG A 163 -8.98 -8.12 6.10
C ARG A 163 -9.40 -9.51 6.56
N THR A 164 -9.82 -9.68 7.81
CA THR A 164 -10.44 -10.93 8.25
C THR A 164 -11.96 -10.89 8.01
N LEU A 165 -12.55 -12.09 7.91
CA LEU A 165 -13.99 -12.27 7.76
C LEU A 165 -14.50 -13.23 8.85
N PRO A 166 -15.74 -13.03 9.35
CA PRO A 166 -16.33 -13.97 10.28
C PRO A 166 -16.53 -15.33 9.61
N ASP A 167 -16.32 -16.39 10.37
CA ASP A 167 -16.62 -17.75 9.90
C ASP A 167 -18.14 -17.98 9.91
N VAL A 168 -18.75 -17.91 8.73
CA VAL A 168 -20.19 -18.12 8.53
C VAL A 168 -20.54 -19.58 8.22
N ARG A 169 -19.57 -20.50 8.28
CA ARG A 169 -19.82 -21.93 8.02
C ARG A 169 -20.65 -22.52 9.16
N ALA A 170 -21.53 -23.47 8.81
CA ALA A 170 -22.28 -24.24 9.81
C ALA A 170 -21.34 -25.06 10.72
N GLU A 171 -21.72 -25.29 11.98
CA GLU A 171 -20.88 -26.00 12.96
C GLU A 171 -20.42 -27.39 12.48
N GLY A 172 -21.26 -28.11 11.73
CA GLY A 172 -20.90 -29.41 11.16
C GLY A 172 -19.72 -29.35 10.17
N CYS A 173 -19.48 -28.21 9.51
CA CYS A 173 -18.36 -28.05 8.59
C CYS A 173 -17.00 -27.96 9.31
N LYS A 174 -16.98 -27.45 10.55
CA LYS A 174 -15.75 -27.25 11.33
C LYS A 174 -15.12 -28.58 11.76
N ASN A 175 -15.94 -29.60 11.95
CA ASN A 175 -15.53 -30.94 12.41
C ASN A 175 -15.34 -31.95 11.27
N LYS A 176 -15.45 -31.51 10.00
CA LYS A 176 -15.29 -32.40 8.85
C LYS A 176 -13.83 -32.81 8.72
N LYS A 177 -13.58 -34.13 8.71
CA LYS A 177 -12.25 -34.70 8.49
C LYS A 177 -12.01 -34.87 7.01
N TYR A 178 -10.80 -34.50 6.56
CA TYR A 178 -10.34 -34.66 5.19
C TYR A 178 -9.23 -35.72 5.14
N ALA A 179 -8.95 -36.25 3.94
CA ALA A 179 -7.84 -37.15 3.74
C ALA A 179 -6.51 -36.46 4.10
N PRO A 180 -5.53 -37.18 4.68
CA PRO A 180 -4.26 -36.59 5.11
C PRO A 180 -3.39 -36.08 3.95
N LYS A 181 -3.61 -36.59 2.73
CA LYS A 181 -2.92 -36.15 1.53
C LYS A 181 -3.96 -35.69 0.51
N LEU A 182 -4.00 -34.39 0.29
CA LEU A 182 -4.79 -33.76 -0.75
C LEU A 182 -3.89 -33.48 -1.97
N PRO A 183 -4.44 -33.45 -3.20
CA PRO A 183 -3.68 -33.10 -4.39
C PRO A 183 -3.26 -31.61 -4.34
N SER A 184 -2.11 -31.28 -4.94
CA SER A 184 -1.81 -29.87 -5.24
C SER A 184 -2.81 -29.33 -6.27
N THR A 185 -3.06 -28.03 -6.21
CA THR A 185 -4.12 -27.35 -6.95
C THR A 185 -3.55 -26.08 -7.57
N SER A 186 -3.69 -25.94 -8.89
CA SER A 186 -3.50 -24.66 -9.60
C SER A 186 -4.79 -23.85 -9.52
N ILE A 187 -4.71 -22.59 -9.08
CA ILE A 187 -5.86 -21.68 -9.01
C ILE A 187 -5.84 -20.78 -10.24
N VAL A 188 -6.90 -20.81 -11.05
CA VAL A 188 -7.05 -19.92 -12.21
C VAL A 188 -8.04 -18.81 -11.87
N ILE A 189 -7.60 -17.55 -12.02
CA ILE A 189 -8.43 -16.36 -11.82
C ILE A 189 -8.50 -15.63 -13.17
N VAL A 190 -9.65 -15.72 -13.83
CA VAL A 190 -9.93 -14.95 -15.04
C VAL A 190 -10.46 -13.59 -14.62
N PHE A 191 -9.93 -12.51 -15.20
CA PHE A 191 -10.37 -11.15 -14.93
C PHE A 191 -10.49 -10.32 -16.22
N HIS A 192 -11.44 -9.40 -16.24
CA HIS A 192 -11.62 -8.42 -17.32
C HIS A 192 -11.98 -7.07 -16.72
N ASN A 193 -11.14 -6.04 -16.90
CA ASN A 193 -11.36 -4.69 -16.38
C ASN A 193 -11.65 -4.63 -14.85
N GLU A 194 -11.21 -5.66 -14.11
CA GLU A 194 -11.40 -5.81 -12.67
C GLU A 194 -10.65 -4.72 -11.90
N ALA A 195 -11.19 -4.27 -10.77
CA ALA A 195 -10.47 -3.29 -9.98
C ALA A 195 -9.25 -3.92 -9.31
N TRP A 196 -8.15 -3.16 -9.20
CA TRP A 196 -6.92 -3.69 -8.63
C TRP A 196 -7.08 -4.13 -7.18
N SER A 197 -7.80 -3.37 -6.35
CA SER A 197 -8.01 -3.69 -4.94
C SER A 197 -8.83 -4.96 -4.72
N THR A 198 -9.77 -5.29 -5.62
CA THR A 198 -10.53 -6.54 -5.57
C THR A 198 -9.70 -7.72 -6.03
N LEU A 199 -9.02 -7.62 -7.16
CA LEU A 199 -8.16 -8.68 -7.69
C LEU A 199 -7.07 -9.08 -6.67
N LEU A 200 -6.35 -8.10 -6.13
CA LEU A 200 -5.31 -8.36 -5.14
C LEU A 200 -5.86 -8.98 -3.85
N ARG A 201 -7.03 -8.56 -3.39
CA ARG A 201 -7.64 -9.11 -2.18
C ARG A 201 -8.11 -10.55 -2.39
N THR A 202 -8.52 -10.92 -3.60
CA THR A 202 -8.79 -12.30 -3.98
C THR A 202 -7.52 -13.14 -3.90
N ILE A 203 -6.43 -12.71 -4.54
CA ILE A 203 -5.13 -13.41 -4.51
C ILE A 203 -4.63 -13.55 -3.06
N HIS A 204 -4.67 -12.48 -2.28
CA HIS A 204 -4.25 -12.49 -0.88
C HIS A 204 -5.10 -13.44 -0.03
N SER A 205 -6.41 -13.52 -0.30
CA SER A 205 -7.29 -14.46 0.39
C SER A 205 -6.95 -15.91 0.06
N VAL A 206 -6.66 -16.24 -1.20
CA VAL A 206 -6.23 -17.58 -1.63
C VAL A 206 -4.95 -17.99 -0.90
N ILE A 207 -3.93 -17.13 -0.92
CA ILE A 207 -2.62 -17.40 -0.30
C ILE A 207 -2.73 -17.61 1.21
N ARG A 208 -3.58 -16.84 1.88
CA ARG A 208 -3.70 -16.89 3.34
C ARG A 208 -4.64 -17.98 3.85
N MET A 209 -5.73 -18.26 3.15
CA MET A 209 -6.79 -19.15 3.62
C MET A 209 -6.59 -20.60 3.17
N SER A 210 -5.60 -20.87 2.32
CA SER A 210 -5.29 -22.22 1.84
C SER A 210 -3.95 -22.69 2.41
N PRO A 211 -3.80 -23.99 2.75
CA PRO A 211 -2.50 -24.56 3.09
C PRO A 211 -1.52 -24.40 1.93
N LYS A 212 -0.30 -23.92 2.20
CA LYS A 212 0.68 -23.56 1.17
C LYS A 212 1.11 -24.76 0.34
N GLU A 213 1.20 -25.92 0.97
CA GLU A 213 1.56 -27.21 0.36
C GLU A 213 0.53 -27.72 -0.67
N LEU A 214 -0.67 -27.14 -0.69
CA LEU A 214 -1.72 -27.50 -1.66
C LEU A 214 -1.78 -26.53 -2.83
N ILE A 215 -1.13 -25.36 -2.76
CA ILE A 215 -1.10 -24.40 -3.86
C ILE A 215 0.11 -24.70 -4.73
N GLU A 216 -0.15 -25.14 -5.97
CA GLU A 216 0.92 -25.28 -6.97
C GLU A 216 1.28 -23.91 -7.56
N GLU A 217 0.28 -23.19 -8.04
CA GLU A 217 0.43 -21.90 -8.72
C GLU A 217 -0.90 -21.12 -8.71
N ILE A 218 -0.81 -19.81 -8.94
CA ILE A 218 -1.97 -18.93 -9.18
C ILE A 218 -1.80 -18.31 -10.56
N ILE A 219 -2.68 -18.67 -11.49
CA ILE A 219 -2.66 -18.22 -12.88
C ILE A 219 -3.69 -17.09 -13.02
N LEU A 220 -3.23 -15.90 -13.35
CA LEU A 220 -4.09 -14.76 -13.68
C LEU A 220 -4.26 -14.72 -15.20
N VAL A 221 -5.51 -14.82 -15.66
CA VAL A 221 -5.84 -14.79 -17.09
C VAL A 221 -6.61 -13.51 -17.38
N ASP A 222 -5.99 -12.63 -18.17
CA ASP A 222 -6.62 -11.41 -18.63
C ASP A 222 -7.52 -11.71 -19.85
N ASP A 223 -8.82 -11.55 -19.69
CA ASP A 223 -9.82 -11.72 -20.76
C ASP A 223 -10.02 -10.41 -21.51
N ALA A 224 -8.95 -9.93 -22.15
CA ALA A 224 -8.93 -8.72 -22.98
C ALA A 224 -9.37 -7.44 -22.26
N SER A 225 -8.77 -7.12 -21.11
CA SER A 225 -8.95 -5.82 -20.45
C SER A 225 -8.54 -4.65 -21.34
N GLU A 226 -9.24 -3.52 -21.20
CA GLU A 226 -9.08 -2.32 -22.04
C GLU A 226 -8.49 -1.12 -21.27
N LYS A 227 -8.31 -1.26 -19.95
CA LYS A 227 -7.83 -0.22 -19.03
C LYS A 227 -6.33 -0.26 -18.80
#